data_AF-A0A1I7THY2-F1
#
_entry.id   AF-A0A1I7THY2-F1
#
_cell.length_a   1.000
_cell.length_b   1.000
_cell.length_c   1.000
_cell.angle_alpha   90.00
_cell.angle_beta   90.00
_cell.angle_gamma   90.00
#
_symmetry.space_group_name_H-M   'P 1'
#
loop_
_entity.id
_entity.type
_entity.pdbx_description
1 polymer ?
#
loop_
_entity_poly.entity_id
_entity_poly.type
_entity_poly.pdbx_seq_one_letter_code
_entity_poly.pdbx_strand_id
1 'polypeptide(L)'
;MSNCTASFLLAYNPIYRTSSIYQMVISIGSIVPLGYFLGFKLLKSSFHLNLKFIFIGYFVSMILFSAIYAGTATTQAIIALISYTECDVIIPSVPHKYLLTTISFLLTLSTLFPISITIERYYAMKNAEKYEKMKMILGPCLVGINILLNFCVIFNIFHRESFSDPSVSFSVYPAVAAQKVGSLAASKYPFFQIFTVFLILFCLNLIDVLFDFILLRQNISLKKKLKNSSLTTKYQLEEVYQSTKFSLFIVFIHIFSFGLYVSAVVFFRYLGGLVVSNGNHLFGIRTFASTMIPTYHLILGIISIIVFNRIKSKKSEGTTIQMSSTGNSGANNYDQAIFSIWNSHSNVVVI
;
A
#
# COMPACT_ATOMS: atom_id res chain seq x y z
N MET A 1 -23.20 16.96 -31.56
CA MET A 1 -22.56 17.71 -30.46
C MET A 1 -21.06 17.66 -30.70
N SER A 2 -20.34 18.78 -30.64
CA SER A 2 -18.88 18.75 -30.82
C SER A 2 -18.22 18.02 -29.65
N ASN A 3 -17.04 17.43 -29.85
CA ASN A 3 -16.28 16.78 -28.78
C ASN A 3 -15.93 17.75 -27.64
N CYS A 4 -15.76 19.04 -27.96
CA CYS A 4 -15.52 20.09 -26.96
C CYS A 4 -16.77 20.38 -26.13
N THR A 5 -17.93 20.54 -26.74
CA THR A 5 -19.20 20.81 -26.02
C THR A 5 -19.54 19.67 -25.05
N ALA A 6 -19.30 18.41 -25.45
CA ALA A 6 -19.51 17.25 -24.58
C ALA A 6 -18.54 17.25 -23.37
N SER A 7 -17.27 17.52 -23.64
CA SER A 7 -16.22 17.62 -22.61
C SER A 7 -16.50 18.78 -21.64
N PHE A 8 -16.95 19.92 -22.16
CA PHE A 8 -17.32 21.08 -21.35
C PHE A 8 -18.46 20.75 -20.37
N LEU A 9 -19.55 20.11 -20.84
CA LEU A 9 -20.64 19.69 -19.96
C LEU A 9 -20.20 18.67 -18.89
N LEU A 10 -19.24 17.79 -19.20
CA LEU A 10 -18.66 16.86 -18.24
C LEU A 10 -17.81 17.59 -17.19
N ALA A 11 -16.96 18.52 -17.63
CA ALA A 11 -16.07 19.28 -16.76
C ALA A 11 -16.84 20.13 -15.74
N TYR A 12 -18.01 20.65 -16.10
CA TYR A 12 -18.87 21.45 -15.21
C TYR A 12 -19.97 20.63 -14.52
N ASN A 13 -20.00 19.30 -14.70
CA ASN A 13 -20.92 18.45 -13.96
C ASN A 13 -20.64 18.53 -12.44
N PRO A 14 -21.65 18.77 -11.59
CA PRO A 14 -21.43 19.00 -10.16
C PRO A 14 -20.83 17.78 -9.45
N ILE A 15 -21.15 16.56 -9.89
CA ILE A 15 -20.59 15.33 -9.31
C ILE A 15 -19.09 15.24 -9.64
N TYR A 16 -18.73 15.51 -10.90
CA TYR A 16 -17.34 15.51 -11.33
C TYR A 16 -16.51 16.59 -10.62
N ARG A 17 -17.05 17.81 -10.50
CA ARG A 17 -16.38 18.91 -9.79
C ARG A 17 -16.13 18.60 -8.32
N THR A 18 -17.16 18.10 -7.63
CA THR A 18 -17.04 17.68 -6.24
C THR A 18 -16.00 16.57 -6.09
N SER A 19 -16.00 15.59 -7.01
CA SER A 19 -15.00 14.53 -7.06
C SER A 19 -13.58 15.07 -7.21
N SER A 20 -13.35 16.02 -8.12
CA SER A 20 -12.02 16.59 -8.38
C SER A 20 -11.49 17.40 -7.18
N ILE A 21 -12.35 18.21 -6.55
CA ILE A 21 -11.99 18.97 -5.34
C ILE A 21 -11.72 18.01 -4.17
N TYR A 22 -12.58 17.02 -3.96
CA TYR A 22 -12.39 16.02 -2.91
C TYR A 22 -11.09 15.23 -3.12
N GLN A 23 -10.81 14.81 -4.35
CA GLN A 23 -9.56 14.16 -4.74
C GLN A 23 -8.35 15.03 -4.35
N MET A 24 -8.36 16.31 -4.72
CA MET A 24 -7.28 17.25 -4.40
C MET A 24 -7.03 17.34 -2.89
N VAL A 25 -8.08 17.61 -2.10
CA VAL A 25 -7.97 17.78 -0.65
C VAL A 25 -7.45 16.51 0.02
N ILE A 26 -8.00 15.35 -0.32
CA ILE A 26 -7.65 14.08 0.30
C ILE A 26 -6.25 13.63 -0.12
N SER A 27 -5.85 13.84 -1.38
CA SER A 27 -4.50 13.53 -1.85
C SER A 27 -3.43 14.41 -1.17
N ILE A 28 -3.71 15.68 -0.91
CA ILE A 28 -2.81 16.54 -0.11
C ILE A 28 -2.78 16.03 1.34
N GLY A 29 -3.96 15.75 1.90
CA GLY A 29 -4.11 15.26 3.26
C GLY A 29 -3.39 13.94 3.52
N SER A 30 -3.34 13.02 2.54
CA SER A 30 -2.71 11.71 2.71
C SER A 30 -1.18 11.77 2.78
N ILE A 31 -0.54 12.76 2.14
CA ILE A 31 0.92 12.91 2.12
C ILE A 31 1.47 13.10 3.54
N VAL A 32 0.78 13.88 4.37
CA VAL A 32 1.23 14.24 5.73
C VAL A 32 1.39 13.02 6.65
N PRO A 33 0.35 12.21 6.92
CA PRO A 33 0.49 11.06 7.81
C PRO A 33 1.38 9.97 7.22
N LEU A 34 1.37 9.76 5.90
CA LEU A 34 2.28 8.80 5.25
C LEU A 34 3.75 9.22 5.42
N GLY A 35 4.06 10.49 5.13
CA GLY A 35 5.40 11.06 5.28
C GLY A 35 5.85 11.07 6.75
N TYR A 36 4.96 11.43 7.67
CA TYR A 36 5.24 11.40 9.10
C TYR A 36 5.56 9.98 9.58
N PHE A 37 4.75 8.99 9.20
CA PHE A 37 5.00 7.59 9.53
C PHE A 37 6.35 7.12 9.00
N LEU A 38 6.62 7.37 7.71
CA LEU A 38 7.87 7.00 7.05
C LEU A 38 9.09 7.60 7.77
N GLY A 39 9.14 8.93 7.89
CA GLY A 39 10.31 9.64 8.40
C GLY A 39 10.53 9.47 9.91
N PHE A 40 9.48 9.54 10.71
CA PHE A 40 9.60 9.61 12.17
C PHE A 40 9.33 8.29 12.89
N LYS A 41 8.62 7.34 12.28
CA LYS A 41 8.27 6.05 12.91
C LYS A 41 9.01 4.88 12.27
N LEU A 42 8.88 4.69 10.95
CA LEU A 42 9.41 3.53 10.25
C LEU A 42 10.94 3.52 10.22
N LEU A 43 11.59 4.62 9.82
CA LEU A 43 13.05 4.70 9.75
C LEU A 43 13.70 4.47 11.13
N LYS A 44 13.08 5.00 12.18
CA LYS A 44 13.51 4.85 13.59
C LYS A 44 13.01 3.56 14.27
N SER A 45 12.29 2.70 13.57
CA SER A 45 11.77 1.45 14.15
C SER A 45 12.90 0.44 14.42
N SER A 46 12.66 -0.55 15.27
CA SER A 46 13.63 -1.64 15.48
C SER A 46 13.56 -2.71 14.40
N PHE A 47 12.68 -2.59 13.40
CA PHE A 47 12.50 -3.61 12.37
C PHE A 47 13.80 -3.89 11.61
N HIS A 48 14.01 -5.16 11.30
CA HIS A 48 15.10 -5.58 10.42
C HIS A 48 15.10 -4.82 9.07
N LEU A 49 16.31 -4.55 8.57
CA LEU A 49 16.51 -3.66 7.43
C LEU A 49 15.90 -4.18 6.13
N ASN A 50 15.86 -5.51 5.90
CA ASN A 50 15.17 -6.10 4.74
C ASN A 50 13.69 -5.67 4.68
N LEU A 51 12.96 -5.80 5.80
CA LEU A 51 11.56 -5.41 5.88
C LEU A 51 11.40 -3.90 5.75
N LYS A 52 12.29 -3.11 6.38
CA LYS A 52 12.27 -1.64 6.26
C LYS A 52 12.39 -1.20 4.82
N PHE A 53 13.30 -1.77 4.03
CA PHE A 53 13.45 -1.42 2.60
C PHE A 53 12.16 -1.65 1.82
N ILE A 54 11.47 -2.77 2.05
CA ILE A 54 10.20 -3.07 1.40
C ILE A 54 9.12 -2.08 1.83
N PHE A 55 8.99 -1.79 3.12
CA PHE A 55 8.05 -0.78 3.61
C PHE A 55 8.36 0.64 3.11
N ILE A 56 9.63 1.01 3.00
CA ILE A 56 10.03 2.31 2.43
C ILE A 56 9.52 2.39 0.98
N GLY A 57 9.77 1.36 0.16
CA GLY A 57 9.23 1.29 -1.21
C GLY A 57 7.70 1.42 -1.25
N TYR A 58 7.02 0.69 -0.36
CA TYR A 58 5.55 0.73 -0.22
C TYR A 58 5.03 2.12 0.11
N PHE A 59 5.50 2.74 1.21
CA PHE A 59 5.04 4.06 1.63
C PHE A 59 5.46 5.16 0.65
N VAL A 60 6.67 5.09 0.07
CA VAL A 60 7.12 6.04 -0.96
C VAL A 60 6.23 5.95 -2.20
N SER A 61 5.85 4.75 -2.65
CA SER A 61 4.95 4.61 -3.80
C SER A 61 3.58 5.27 -3.56
N MET A 62 3.02 5.15 -2.35
CA MET A 62 1.75 5.80 -1.99
C MET A 62 1.89 7.33 -1.83
N ILE A 63 3.02 7.82 -1.31
CA ILE A 63 3.30 9.26 -1.22
C ILE A 63 3.44 9.87 -2.60
N LEU A 64 4.25 9.24 -3.48
CA LEU A 64 4.43 9.69 -4.86
C LEU A 64 3.12 9.65 -5.63
N PHE A 65 2.32 8.58 -5.45
CA PHE A 65 0.98 8.51 -6.02
C PHE A 65 0.16 9.72 -5.59
N SER A 66 0.08 9.98 -4.28
CA SER A 66 -0.75 11.03 -3.73
C SER A 66 -0.29 12.43 -4.16
N ALA A 67 1.03 12.66 -4.27
CA ALA A 67 1.59 13.91 -4.76
C ALA A 67 1.23 14.16 -6.24
N ILE A 68 1.39 13.17 -7.10
CA ILE A 68 1.03 13.29 -8.52
C ILE A 68 -0.48 13.46 -8.67
N TYR A 69 -1.27 12.70 -7.90
CA TYR A 69 -2.73 12.74 -7.95
C TYR A 69 -3.31 14.07 -7.42
N ALA A 70 -2.65 14.69 -6.43
CA ALA A 70 -2.94 16.06 -5.99
C ALA A 70 -2.61 17.08 -7.10
N GLY A 71 -1.46 16.94 -7.75
CA GLY A 71 -1.06 17.82 -8.86
C GLY A 71 -2.06 17.75 -10.02
N THR A 72 -2.45 16.56 -10.45
CA THR A 72 -3.44 16.39 -11.54
C THR A 72 -4.82 16.91 -11.18
N ALA A 73 -5.29 16.67 -9.95
CA ALA A 73 -6.55 17.23 -9.45
C ALA A 73 -6.53 18.76 -9.38
N THR A 74 -5.41 19.33 -8.95
CA THR A 74 -5.22 20.79 -8.88
C THR A 74 -5.27 21.40 -10.28
N THR A 75 -4.59 20.80 -11.26
CA THR A 75 -4.65 21.22 -12.66
C THR A 75 -6.06 21.18 -13.20
N GLN A 76 -6.84 20.12 -12.91
CA GLN A 76 -8.24 20.01 -13.32
C GLN A 76 -9.13 21.08 -12.69
N ALA A 77 -8.92 21.36 -11.41
CA ALA A 77 -9.65 22.40 -10.70
C ALA A 77 -9.36 23.78 -11.32
N ILE A 78 -8.09 24.09 -11.60
CA ILE A 78 -7.65 25.37 -12.17
C ILE A 78 -8.12 25.54 -13.60
N ILE A 79 -7.91 24.54 -14.49
CA ILE A 79 -8.28 24.61 -15.91
C ILE A 79 -9.73 25.05 -16.07
N ALA A 80 -10.60 24.48 -15.26
CA ALA A 80 -12.01 24.74 -15.37
C ALA A 80 -12.47 26.00 -14.57
N LEU A 81 -11.54 26.78 -14.00
CA LEU A 81 -11.78 28.16 -13.56
C LEU A 81 -11.32 29.19 -14.61
N ILE A 82 -10.33 28.84 -15.44
CA ILE A 82 -9.69 29.74 -16.40
C ILE A 82 -10.05 29.47 -17.87
N SER A 83 -10.94 28.51 -18.14
CA SER A 83 -11.36 28.15 -19.50
C SER A 83 -12.18 29.27 -20.15
N TYR A 84 -11.76 29.75 -21.31
CA TYR A 84 -12.49 30.76 -22.10
C TYR A 84 -13.29 30.12 -23.24
N THR A 85 -12.80 29.02 -23.80
CA THR A 85 -13.46 28.25 -24.85
C THR A 85 -13.85 26.86 -24.36
N GLU A 86 -14.83 26.24 -25.03
CA GLU A 86 -15.29 24.88 -24.71
C GLU A 86 -14.19 23.82 -24.85
N CYS A 87 -13.16 24.07 -25.65
CA CYS A 87 -12.06 23.12 -25.87
C CYS A 87 -10.95 23.24 -24.81
N ASP A 88 -10.88 24.34 -24.06
CA ASP A 88 -9.80 24.60 -23.09
C ASP A 88 -9.82 23.61 -21.91
N VAL A 89 -10.97 22.95 -21.66
CA VAL A 89 -11.11 21.96 -20.59
C VAL A 89 -10.55 20.58 -20.97
N ILE A 90 -10.21 20.36 -22.23
CA ILE A 90 -9.66 19.09 -22.70
C ILE A 90 -8.19 19.01 -22.33
N ILE A 91 -7.82 17.91 -21.68
CA ILE A 91 -6.43 17.66 -21.31
C ILE A 91 -5.63 17.32 -22.56
N PRO A 92 -4.45 17.94 -22.77
CA PRO A 92 -3.57 17.57 -23.88
C PRO A 92 -3.10 16.12 -23.77
N SER A 93 -2.98 15.42 -24.90
CA SER A 93 -2.70 13.98 -24.94
C SER A 93 -1.36 13.58 -24.31
N VAL A 94 -0.31 14.37 -24.52
CA VAL A 94 1.04 14.11 -24.01
C VAL A 94 1.09 14.09 -22.47
N PRO A 95 0.68 15.15 -21.75
CA PRO A 95 0.63 15.11 -20.29
C PRO A 95 -0.37 14.07 -19.77
N HIS A 96 -1.49 13.83 -20.47
CA HIS A 96 -2.43 12.75 -20.07
C HIS A 96 -1.76 11.38 -20.10
N LYS A 97 -1.03 11.07 -21.18
CA LYS A 97 -0.29 9.81 -21.35
C LYS A 97 0.71 9.58 -20.23
N TYR A 98 1.62 10.52 -19.99
CA TYR A 98 2.67 10.35 -18.98
C TYR A 98 2.08 10.28 -17.58
N LEU A 99 1.20 11.21 -17.21
CA LEU A 99 0.66 11.27 -15.85
C LEU A 99 -0.22 10.07 -15.52
N LEU A 100 -1.13 9.66 -16.42
CA LEU A 100 -1.97 8.48 -16.18
C LEU A 100 -1.14 7.19 -16.10
N THR A 101 -0.13 7.06 -16.97
CA THR A 101 0.79 5.91 -16.94
C THR A 101 1.53 5.85 -15.60
N THR A 102 2.05 6.99 -15.11
CA THR A 102 2.74 7.07 -13.83
C THR A 102 1.80 6.81 -12.64
N ILE A 103 0.57 7.37 -12.65
CA ILE A 103 -0.45 7.11 -11.64
C ILE A 103 -0.76 5.62 -11.56
N SER A 104 -0.94 4.98 -12.72
CA SER A 104 -1.23 3.55 -12.82
C SER A 104 -0.06 2.71 -12.31
N PHE A 105 1.16 3.07 -12.71
CA PHE A 105 2.38 2.42 -12.22
C PHE A 105 2.50 2.51 -10.70
N LEU A 106 2.29 3.67 -10.09
CA LEU A 106 2.43 3.82 -8.64
C LEU A 106 1.32 3.08 -7.88
N LEU A 107 0.10 3.08 -8.41
CA LEU A 107 -1.00 2.30 -7.84
C LEU A 107 -0.67 0.81 -7.84
N THR A 108 -0.33 0.25 -9.01
CA THR A 108 -0.02 -1.19 -9.12
C THR A 108 1.24 -1.56 -8.33
N LEU A 109 2.24 -0.69 -8.29
CA LEU A 109 3.45 -0.90 -7.49
C LEU A 109 3.11 -1.01 -6.01
N SER A 110 2.27 -0.10 -5.49
CA SER A 110 1.85 -0.13 -4.09
C SER A 110 1.12 -1.43 -3.73
N THR A 111 0.33 -1.98 -4.66
CA THR A 111 -0.42 -3.24 -4.48
C THR A 111 0.42 -4.50 -4.66
N LEU A 112 1.66 -4.42 -5.17
CA LEU A 112 2.57 -5.56 -5.30
C LEU A 112 3.46 -5.76 -4.07
N PHE A 113 3.72 -4.69 -3.31
CA PHE A 113 4.55 -4.78 -2.10
C PHE A 113 4.02 -5.71 -1.00
N PRO A 114 2.71 -5.87 -0.74
CA PRO A 114 2.20 -6.88 0.20
C PRO A 114 2.81 -8.27 -0.01
N ILE A 115 2.85 -8.75 -1.26
CA ILE A 115 3.44 -10.05 -1.61
C ILE A 115 4.92 -10.12 -1.22
N SER A 116 5.67 -9.03 -1.44
CA SER A 116 7.07 -8.98 -1.02
C SER A 116 7.24 -8.96 0.50
N ILE A 117 6.33 -8.29 1.22
CA ILE A 117 6.29 -8.33 2.69
C ILE A 117 6.07 -9.77 3.14
N THR A 118 5.10 -10.49 2.59
CA THR A 118 4.79 -11.88 2.94
C THR A 118 5.97 -12.82 2.68
N ILE A 119 6.62 -12.72 1.51
CA ILE A 119 7.82 -13.51 1.18
C ILE A 119 8.94 -13.26 2.20
N GLU A 120 9.19 -12.00 2.52
CA GLU A 120 10.25 -11.60 3.43
C GLU A 120 9.93 -12.04 4.88
N ARG A 121 8.66 -11.96 5.31
CA ARG A 121 8.21 -12.45 6.62
C ARG A 121 8.28 -13.97 6.73
N TYR A 122 7.96 -14.71 5.66
CA TYR A 122 8.16 -16.17 5.61
C TYR A 122 9.64 -16.53 5.80
N TYR A 123 10.52 -15.84 5.08
CA TYR A 123 11.96 -16.04 5.18
C TYR A 123 12.51 -15.74 6.58
N ALA A 124 12.07 -14.63 7.17
CA ALA A 124 12.47 -14.22 8.53
C ALA A 124 12.04 -15.24 9.59
N MET A 125 10.80 -15.72 9.50
CA MET A 125 10.28 -16.75 10.43
C MET A 125 11.06 -18.07 10.32
N LYS A 126 11.35 -18.54 9.11
CA LYS A 126 12.08 -19.80 8.90
C LYS A 126 13.52 -19.74 9.40
N ASN A 127 14.14 -18.57 9.35
CA ASN A 127 15.54 -18.37 9.71
C ASN A 127 15.73 -17.59 11.02
N ALA A 128 14.73 -17.54 11.90
CA ALA A 128 14.69 -16.65 13.07
C ALA A 128 15.95 -16.68 13.96
N GLU A 129 16.61 -17.84 14.08
CA GLU A 129 17.85 -17.99 14.87
C GLU A 129 19.07 -17.28 14.28
N LYS A 130 19.12 -17.16 12.95
CA LYS A 130 20.26 -16.58 12.21
C LYS A 130 19.93 -15.26 11.55
N TYR A 131 18.65 -14.89 11.50
CA TYR A 131 18.10 -13.79 10.72
C TYR A 131 18.79 -12.45 11.00
N GLU A 132 19.12 -12.15 12.27
CA GLU A 132 19.85 -10.93 12.67
C GLU A 132 21.23 -10.80 12.01
N LYS A 133 21.90 -11.93 11.76
CA LYS A 133 23.24 -11.98 11.17
C LYS A 133 23.20 -12.07 9.64
N MET A 134 22.01 -12.16 9.05
CA MET A 134 21.86 -12.32 7.61
C MET A 134 22.11 -11.01 6.88
N LYS A 135 22.69 -11.12 5.68
CA LYS A 135 22.93 -9.96 4.83
C LYS A 135 21.60 -9.31 4.43
N MET A 136 21.61 -7.98 4.35
CA MET A 136 20.45 -7.14 4.06
C MET A 136 20.19 -7.02 2.54
N ILE A 137 20.21 -8.15 1.83
CA ILE A 137 20.13 -8.18 0.35
C ILE A 137 18.70 -8.49 -0.11
N LEU A 138 17.97 -9.31 0.64
CA LEU A 138 16.64 -9.79 0.23
C LEU A 138 15.64 -8.64 0.03
N GLY A 139 15.60 -7.68 0.95
CA GLY A 139 14.68 -6.54 0.87
C GLY A 139 14.87 -5.71 -0.39
N PRO A 140 16.08 -5.15 -0.62
CA PRO A 140 16.39 -4.42 -1.86
C PRO A 140 16.13 -5.22 -3.14
N CYS A 141 16.47 -6.51 -3.17
CA CYS A 141 16.19 -7.37 -4.33
C CYS A 141 14.70 -7.49 -4.62
N LEU A 142 13.86 -7.72 -3.60
CA LEU A 142 12.40 -7.81 -3.77
C LEU A 142 11.80 -6.49 -4.26
N VAL A 143 12.27 -5.35 -3.74
CA VAL A 143 11.87 -4.02 -4.22
C VAL A 143 12.22 -3.84 -5.70
N GLY A 144 13.46 -4.18 -6.10
CA GLY A 144 13.90 -4.08 -7.49
C GLY A 144 13.11 -4.98 -8.44
N ILE A 145 12.84 -6.22 -8.05
CA ILE A 145 12.02 -7.16 -8.82
C ILE A 145 10.59 -6.62 -8.99
N ASN A 146 9.96 -6.10 -7.93
CA ASN A 146 8.63 -5.50 -8.03
C ASN A 146 8.59 -4.32 -8.98
N ILE A 147 9.57 -3.41 -8.91
CA ILE A 147 9.64 -2.25 -9.80
C ILE A 147 9.77 -2.70 -11.25
N LEU A 148 10.64 -3.66 -11.53
CA LEU A 148 10.86 -4.18 -12.88
C LEU A 148 9.62 -4.90 -13.43
N LEU A 149 9.04 -5.81 -12.64
CA LEU A 149 7.83 -6.54 -13.03
C LEU A 149 6.68 -5.56 -13.31
N ASN A 150 6.50 -4.58 -12.44
CA ASN A 150 5.46 -3.57 -12.58
C ASN A 150 5.68 -2.69 -13.81
N PHE A 151 6.93 -2.30 -14.08
CA PHE A 151 7.28 -1.56 -15.28
C PHE A 151 6.92 -2.35 -16.54
N CYS A 152 7.27 -3.63 -16.60
CA CYS A 152 6.92 -4.50 -17.73
C CYS A 152 5.40 -4.59 -17.94
N VAL A 153 4.61 -4.75 -16.87
CA VAL A 153 3.15 -4.82 -16.97
C VAL A 153 2.57 -3.52 -17.52
N ILE A 154 2.95 -2.37 -16.94
CA ILE A 154 2.43 -1.06 -17.34
C ILE A 154 2.87 -0.69 -18.76
N PHE A 155 4.12 -0.97 -19.13
CA PHE A 155 4.61 -0.76 -20.48
C PHE A 155 3.79 -1.56 -21.51
N ASN A 156 3.52 -2.84 -21.24
CA ASN A 156 2.70 -3.66 -22.13
C ASN A 156 1.28 -3.10 -22.32
N ILE A 157 0.69 -2.49 -21.28
CA ILE A 157 -0.65 -1.87 -21.36
C ILE A 157 -0.63 -0.59 -22.20
N PHE A 158 0.33 0.32 -21.97
CA PHE A 158 0.26 1.68 -22.53
C PHE A 158 1.16 1.94 -23.76
N HIS A 159 2.10 1.05 -24.12
CA HIS A 159 3.05 1.33 -25.21
C HIS A 159 2.36 1.58 -26.58
N ARG A 160 1.21 0.95 -26.83
CA ARG A 160 0.42 1.11 -28.07
C ARG A 160 -0.66 2.18 -27.99
N GLU A 161 -0.85 2.78 -26.82
CA GLU A 161 -1.91 3.75 -26.61
C GLU A 161 -1.47 5.15 -27.10
N SER A 162 -2.27 5.72 -28.00
CA SER A 162 -2.04 7.05 -28.57
C SER A 162 -2.58 8.17 -27.68
N PHE A 163 -3.52 7.88 -26.77
CA PHE A 163 -4.21 8.89 -25.95
C PHE A 163 -4.86 9.99 -26.81
N SER A 164 -5.38 9.62 -27.99
CA SER A 164 -6.03 10.55 -28.92
C SER A 164 -7.47 10.88 -28.53
N ASP A 165 -8.09 10.10 -27.65
CA ASP A 165 -9.45 10.34 -27.17
C ASP A 165 -9.49 11.57 -26.25
N PRO A 166 -10.40 12.54 -26.46
CA PRO A 166 -10.50 13.71 -25.60
C PRO A 166 -10.92 13.30 -24.18
N SER A 167 -10.19 13.81 -23.18
CA SER A 167 -10.47 13.56 -21.77
C SER A 167 -10.45 14.85 -20.97
N VAL A 168 -11.42 15.00 -20.07
CA VAL A 168 -11.43 16.05 -19.05
C VAL A 168 -10.71 15.64 -17.77
N SER A 169 -10.32 14.36 -17.66
CA SER A 169 -9.70 13.82 -16.45
C SER A 169 -8.44 12.97 -16.68
N PHE A 170 -7.40 13.23 -15.87
CA PHE A 170 -6.18 12.43 -15.76
C PHE A 170 -6.41 11.06 -15.10
N SER A 171 -7.62 10.79 -14.60
CA SER A 171 -7.99 9.51 -13.98
C SER A 171 -8.81 8.61 -14.91
N VAL A 172 -9.06 9.06 -16.15
CA VAL A 172 -9.85 8.32 -17.13
C VAL A 172 -8.91 7.57 -18.06
N TYR A 173 -9.11 6.26 -18.11
CA TYR A 173 -8.39 5.36 -19.01
C TYR A 173 -8.96 5.43 -20.43
N PRO A 174 -8.10 5.57 -21.47
CA PRO A 174 -8.51 5.49 -22.86
C PRO A 174 -9.26 4.21 -23.19
N ALA A 175 -10.09 4.23 -24.22
CA ALA A 175 -10.97 3.11 -24.55
C ALA A 175 -10.19 1.82 -24.83
N VAL A 176 -9.05 1.90 -25.54
CA VAL A 176 -8.23 0.73 -25.93
C VAL A 176 -7.52 0.12 -24.71
N ALA A 177 -6.86 0.93 -23.87
CA ALA A 177 -6.30 0.46 -22.59
C ALA A 177 -7.36 -0.12 -21.63
N ALA A 178 -8.64 0.25 -21.81
CA ALA A 178 -9.74 -0.10 -20.92
C ALA A 178 -10.73 -1.16 -21.50
N GLN A 179 -10.61 -1.60 -22.75
CA GLN A 179 -11.77 -2.09 -23.50
C GLN A 179 -12.37 -3.44 -23.04
N LYS A 180 -13.62 -3.33 -22.55
CA LYS A 180 -14.76 -4.28 -22.52
C LYS A 180 -14.49 -5.78 -22.75
N VAL A 181 -14.70 -6.57 -21.69
CA VAL A 181 -14.78 -8.06 -21.69
C VAL A 181 -15.82 -8.64 -22.70
N GLY A 182 -16.72 -7.82 -23.24
CA GLY A 182 -17.73 -8.25 -24.23
C GLY A 182 -17.21 -8.48 -25.66
N SER A 183 -15.93 -8.23 -25.95
CA SER A 183 -15.31 -8.60 -27.23
C SER A 183 -14.14 -9.54 -26.98
N LEU A 184 -14.45 -10.75 -26.51
CA LEU A 184 -13.49 -11.84 -26.30
C LEU A 184 -12.69 -12.19 -27.59
N ALA A 185 -13.14 -11.72 -28.76
CA ALA A 185 -12.58 -12.03 -30.06
C ALA A 185 -11.64 -10.96 -30.66
N ALA A 186 -11.46 -9.77 -30.06
CA ALA A 186 -10.74 -8.67 -30.72
C ALA A 186 -9.37 -8.29 -30.11
N SER A 187 -9.01 -8.80 -28.93
CA SER A 187 -7.67 -8.56 -28.35
C SER A 187 -6.84 -9.84 -28.37
N LYS A 188 -5.69 -9.77 -29.06
CA LYS A 188 -4.66 -10.83 -29.07
C LYS A 188 -4.15 -11.16 -27.65
N TYR A 189 -4.39 -10.30 -26.65
CA TYR A 189 -4.02 -10.52 -25.25
C TYR A 189 -5.05 -9.92 -24.26
N PRO A 190 -6.06 -10.67 -23.79
CA PRO A 190 -7.10 -10.18 -22.87
C PRO A 190 -6.57 -9.87 -21.44
N PHE A 191 -5.40 -10.40 -21.09
CA PHE A 191 -4.77 -10.23 -19.76
C PHE A 191 -4.18 -8.83 -19.53
N PHE A 192 -3.81 -8.09 -20.58
CA PHE A 192 -3.14 -6.77 -20.48
C PHE A 192 -4.11 -5.58 -20.59
N GLN A 193 -5.28 -5.69 -19.94
CA GLN A 193 -6.18 -4.56 -19.75
C GLN A 193 -6.06 -4.06 -18.31
N ILE A 194 -6.09 -2.74 -18.10
CA ILE A 194 -5.78 -2.18 -16.77
C ILE A 194 -6.73 -2.69 -15.67
N PHE A 195 -8.02 -2.84 -15.98
CA PHE A 195 -9.01 -3.35 -15.02
C PHE A 195 -8.89 -4.86 -14.78
N THR A 196 -8.50 -5.62 -15.80
CA THR A 196 -8.19 -7.05 -15.65
C THR A 196 -6.97 -7.22 -14.73
N VAL A 197 -5.93 -6.41 -14.93
CA VAL A 197 -4.74 -6.39 -14.05
C VAL A 197 -5.12 -6.01 -12.63
N PHE A 198 -5.97 -5.01 -12.40
CA PHE A 198 -6.44 -4.68 -11.06
C PHE A 198 -7.20 -5.83 -10.39
N LEU A 199 -8.04 -6.55 -11.14
CA LEU A 199 -8.76 -7.72 -10.62
C LEU A 199 -7.81 -8.88 -10.29
N ILE A 200 -6.81 -9.13 -11.15
CA ILE A 200 -5.77 -10.14 -10.88
C ILE A 200 -4.98 -9.77 -9.62
N LEU A 201 -4.53 -8.51 -9.52
CA LEU A 201 -3.81 -8.01 -8.34
C LEU A 201 -4.67 -8.15 -7.09
N PHE A 202 -5.96 -7.83 -7.15
CA PHE A 202 -6.88 -8.03 -6.04
C PHE A 202 -6.96 -9.50 -5.61
N CYS A 203 -7.15 -10.43 -6.55
CA CYS A 203 -7.18 -11.87 -6.25
C CYS A 203 -5.86 -12.39 -5.66
N LEU A 204 -4.71 -11.97 -6.23
CA LEU A 204 -3.39 -12.34 -5.70
C LEU A 204 -3.20 -11.83 -4.27
N ASN A 205 -3.62 -10.60 -4.00
CA ASN A 205 -3.56 -10.01 -2.67
C ASN A 205 -4.51 -10.69 -1.67
N LEU A 206 -5.70 -11.15 -2.10
CA LEU A 206 -6.57 -11.96 -1.23
C LEU A 206 -5.87 -13.25 -0.79
N ILE A 207 -5.18 -13.92 -1.71
CA ILE A 207 -4.37 -15.11 -1.42
C ILE A 207 -3.21 -14.75 -0.47
N ASP A 208 -2.56 -13.61 -0.70
CA ASP A 208 -1.47 -13.09 0.13
C ASP A 208 -1.89 -12.89 1.59
N VAL A 209 -3.06 -12.30 1.83
CA VAL A 209 -3.63 -12.14 3.18
C VAL A 209 -3.82 -13.48 3.88
N LEU A 210 -4.29 -14.50 3.16
CA LEU A 210 -4.42 -15.85 3.72
C LEU A 210 -3.07 -16.41 4.14
N PHE A 211 -2.02 -16.22 3.32
CA PHE A 211 -0.67 -16.60 3.68
C PHE A 211 -0.16 -15.82 4.90
N ASP A 212 -0.38 -14.52 4.99
CA ASP A 212 0.00 -13.73 6.16
C ASP A 212 -0.69 -14.20 7.46
N PHE A 213 -1.96 -14.58 7.38
CA PHE A 213 -2.66 -15.18 8.52
C PHE A 213 -2.04 -16.53 8.93
N ILE A 214 -1.66 -17.37 7.95
CA ILE A 214 -0.97 -18.64 8.20
C ILE A 214 0.40 -18.38 8.84
N LEU A 215 1.16 -17.42 8.32
CA LEU A 215 2.46 -17.00 8.87
C LEU A 215 2.35 -16.55 10.32
N LEU A 216 1.33 -15.75 10.65
CA LEU A 216 1.11 -15.31 12.02
C LEU A 216 0.85 -16.49 12.96
N ARG A 217 0.02 -17.47 12.54
CA ARG A 217 -0.24 -18.69 13.32
C ARG A 217 1.02 -19.52 13.51
N GLN A 218 1.82 -19.68 12.45
CA GLN A 218 3.09 -20.41 12.52
C GLN A 218 4.09 -19.72 13.45
N ASN A 219 4.19 -18.39 13.40
CA ASN A 219 5.00 -17.61 14.33
C ASN A 219 4.60 -17.83 15.80
N ILE A 220 3.29 -17.84 16.10
CA ILE A 220 2.79 -18.12 17.46
C ILE A 220 3.20 -19.53 17.91
N SER A 221 3.08 -20.53 17.03
CA SER A 221 3.47 -21.91 17.32
C SER A 221 4.98 -22.04 17.56
N LEU A 222 5.80 -21.40 16.73
CA LEU A 222 7.26 -21.38 16.88
C LEU A 222 7.70 -20.71 18.19
N LYS A 223 7.04 -19.61 18.60
CA LYS A 223 7.30 -18.98 19.91
C LYS A 223 7.08 -19.91 21.08
N LYS A 224 6.06 -20.76 21.01
CA LYS A 224 5.79 -21.78 22.04
C LYS A 224 6.85 -22.88 22.04
N LYS A 225 7.24 -23.37 20.85
CA LYS A 225 8.23 -24.44 20.70
C LYS A 225 9.63 -24.01 21.15
N LEU A 226 10.04 -22.80 20.81
CA LEU A 226 11.38 -22.26 21.09
C LEU A 226 11.44 -21.49 22.43
N LYS A 227 10.55 -21.78 23.38
CA LYS A 227 10.53 -21.12 24.70
C LYS A 227 11.81 -21.38 25.51
N ASN A 228 12.53 -22.47 25.24
CA ASN A 228 13.79 -22.81 25.92
C ASN A 228 15.04 -22.43 25.11
N SER A 229 14.88 -21.71 24.00
CA SER A 229 16.01 -21.22 23.19
C SER A 229 16.77 -20.06 23.85
N SER A 230 17.89 -19.65 23.24
CA SER A 230 18.70 -18.52 23.70
C SER A 230 17.89 -17.22 23.76
N LEU A 231 18.32 -16.28 24.61
CA LEU A 231 17.67 -14.97 24.77
C LEU A 231 17.61 -14.19 23.45
N THR A 232 18.68 -14.28 22.65
CA THR A 232 18.75 -13.67 21.30
C THR A 232 17.66 -14.22 20.38
N THR A 233 17.50 -15.55 20.31
CA THR A 233 16.47 -16.18 19.49
C THR A 233 15.06 -15.75 19.93
N LYS A 234 14.82 -15.63 21.24
CA LYS A 234 13.53 -15.14 21.78
C LYS A 234 13.25 -13.70 21.37
N TYR A 235 14.23 -12.82 21.50
CA TYR A 235 14.11 -11.42 21.09
C TYR A 235 13.79 -11.31 19.59
N GLN A 236 14.55 -12.03 18.76
CA GLN A 236 14.34 -12.04 17.30
C GLN A 236 12.95 -12.55 16.92
N LEU A 237 12.49 -13.63 17.56
CA LEU A 237 11.18 -14.20 17.28
C LEU A 237 10.03 -13.30 17.76
N GLU A 238 10.22 -12.54 18.84
CA GLU A 238 9.29 -11.49 19.26
C GLU A 238 9.24 -10.36 18.22
N GLU A 239 10.39 -9.91 17.72
CA GLU A 239 10.45 -8.87 16.71
C GLU A 239 9.78 -9.30 15.40
N VAL A 240 10.06 -10.52 14.92
CA VAL A 240 9.40 -11.10 13.74
C VAL A 240 7.90 -11.19 13.98
N TYR A 241 7.45 -11.65 15.14
CA TYR A 241 6.02 -11.71 15.46
C TYR A 241 5.33 -10.35 15.45
N GLN A 242 5.90 -9.33 16.10
CA GLN A 242 5.31 -7.99 16.17
C GLN A 242 5.30 -7.31 14.81
N SER A 243 6.38 -7.44 14.04
CA SER A 243 6.47 -6.90 12.69
C SER A 243 5.54 -7.62 11.71
N THR A 244 5.40 -8.95 11.77
CA THR A 244 4.39 -9.70 10.99
C THR A 244 2.97 -9.27 11.36
N LYS A 245 2.68 -9.09 12.66
CA LYS A 245 1.37 -8.60 13.10
C LYS A 245 1.07 -7.19 12.58
N PHE A 246 2.07 -6.31 12.59
CA PHE A 246 1.97 -4.98 11.98
C PHE A 246 1.69 -5.08 10.47
N SER A 247 2.51 -5.84 9.74
CA SER A 247 2.36 -6.08 8.31
C SER A 247 0.96 -6.56 7.94
N LEU A 248 0.48 -7.63 8.59
CA LEU A 248 -0.84 -8.21 8.34
C LEU A 248 -1.95 -7.16 8.47
N PHE A 249 -1.87 -6.29 9.48
CA PHE A 249 -2.91 -5.27 9.70
C PHE A 249 -2.92 -4.21 8.59
N ILE A 250 -1.74 -3.75 8.17
CA ILE A 250 -1.61 -2.78 7.08
C ILE A 250 -2.04 -3.39 5.73
N VAL A 251 -1.55 -4.59 5.44
CA VAL A 251 -1.88 -5.35 4.22
C VAL A 251 -3.38 -5.62 4.15
N PHE A 252 -4.01 -6.05 5.25
CA PHE A 252 -5.46 -6.26 5.30
C PHE A 252 -6.25 -5.01 4.97
N ILE A 253 -5.92 -3.86 5.57
CA ILE A 253 -6.64 -2.60 5.31
C ILE A 253 -6.43 -2.13 3.87
N HIS A 254 -5.21 -2.26 3.35
CA HIS A 254 -4.91 -1.91 1.97
C HIS A 254 -5.75 -2.73 0.99
N ILE A 255 -5.81 -4.05 1.19
CA ILE A 255 -6.50 -4.97 0.28
C ILE A 255 -8.01 -4.84 0.40
N PHE A 256 -8.53 -4.67 1.61
CA PHE A 256 -9.94 -4.36 1.82
C PHE A 256 -10.34 -3.09 1.06
N SER A 257 -9.56 -2.02 1.22
CA SER A 257 -9.84 -0.73 0.57
C SER A 257 -9.67 -0.77 -0.95
N PHE A 258 -8.61 -1.42 -1.43
CA PHE A 258 -8.38 -1.65 -2.86
C PHE A 258 -9.49 -2.51 -3.47
N GLY A 259 -9.97 -3.52 -2.74
CA GLY A 259 -11.13 -4.35 -3.13
C GLY A 259 -12.39 -3.52 -3.30
N LEU A 260 -12.71 -2.65 -2.34
CA LEU A 260 -13.85 -1.73 -2.45
C LEU A 260 -13.74 -0.83 -3.70
N TYR A 261 -12.55 -0.30 -3.99
CA TYR A 261 -12.29 0.48 -5.19
C TYR A 261 -12.52 -0.35 -6.48
N VAL A 262 -11.90 -1.53 -6.59
CA VAL A 262 -12.03 -2.40 -7.77
C VAL A 262 -13.48 -2.81 -7.98
N SER A 263 -14.18 -3.22 -6.91
CA SER A 263 -15.60 -3.57 -6.95
C SER A 263 -16.46 -2.41 -7.44
N ALA A 264 -16.27 -1.20 -6.90
CA ALA A 264 -17.01 -0.02 -7.32
C ALA A 264 -16.79 0.31 -8.81
N VAL A 265 -15.53 0.29 -9.26
CA VAL A 265 -15.22 0.62 -10.65
C VAL A 265 -15.76 -0.44 -11.61
N VAL A 266 -15.61 -1.73 -11.30
CA VAL A 266 -16.18 -2.82 -12.10
C VAL A 266 -17.71 -2.71 -12.16
N PHE A 267 -18.36 -2.48 -11.02
CA PHE A 267 -19.81 -2.30 -10.94
C PHE A 267 -20.29 -1.15 -11.83
N PHE A 268 -19.76 0.06 -11.65
CA PHE A 268 -20.17 1.22 -12.45
C PHE A 268 -19.73 1.15 -13.91
N ARG A 269 -18.70 0.37 -14.24
CA ARG A 269 -18.27 0.13 -15.62
C ARG A 269 -19.25 -0.75 -16.39
N TYR A 270 -19.72 -1.85 -15.80
CA TYR A 270 -20.55 -2.85 -16.48
C TYR A 270 -22.04 -2.71 -16.20
N LEU A 271 -22.42 -2.43 -14.96
CA LEU A 271 -23.81 -2.34 -14.51
C LEU A 271 -24.28 -0.90 -14.29
N GLY A 272 -23.37 0.08 -14.29
CA GLY A 272 -23.69 1.47 -13.99
C GLY A 272 -24.75 2.10 -14.91
N GLY A 273 -24.83 1.68 -16.18
CA GLY A 273 -25.88 2.14 -17.11
C GLY A 273 -27.29 1.63 -16.77
N LEU A 274 -27.41 0.57 -15.98
CA LEU A 274 -28.70 0.09 -15.46
C LEU A 274 -29.17 0.91 -14.25
N VAL A 275 -28.24 1.52 -13.53
CA VAL A 275 -28.51 2.29 -12.30
C VAL A 275 -28.65 3.78 -12.58
N VAL A 276 -27.86 4.31 -13.51
CA VAL A 276 -27.79 5.74 -13.84
C VAL A 276 -27.99 5.93 -15.33
N SER A 277 -29.15 6.47 -15.70
CA SER A 277 -29.55 6.70 -17.09
C SER A 277 -28.76 7.83 -17.76
N ASN A 278 -28.34 8.85 -17.01
CA ASN A 278 -27.58 9.98 -17.53
C ASN A 278 -26.07 9.66 -17.59
N GLY A 279 -25.52 9.62 -18.80
CA GLY A 279 -24.10 9.33 -19.06
C GLY A 279 -23.12 10.29 -18.36
N ASN A 280 -23.48 11.57 -18.21
CA ASN A 280 -22.62 12.56 -17.56
C ASN A 280 -22.53 12.33 -16.04
N HIS A 281 -23.64 11.95 -15.42
CA HIS A 281 -23.64 11.57 -14.00
C HIS A 281 -22.91 10.24 -13.78
N LEU A 282 -23.09 9.27 -14.69
CA LEU A 282 -22.34 8.00 -14.63
C LEU A 282 -20.83 8.21 -14.77
N PHE A 283 -20.40 9.13 -15.64
CA PHE A 283 -19.00 9.55 -15.72
C PHE A 283 -18.51 10.15 -14.40
N GLY A 284 -19.25 11.10 -13.84
CA GLY A 284 -18.93 11.72 -12.55
C GLY A 284 -18.81 10.70 -11.42
N ILE A 285 -19.70 9.70 -11.36
CA ILE A 285 -19.66 8.62 -10.36
C ILE A 285 -18.42 7.72 -10.56
N ARG A 286 -18.04 7.42 -11.79
CA ARG A 286 -16.82 6.64 -12.08
C ARG A 286 -15.56 7.39 -11.65
N THR A 287 -15.51 8.71 -11.86
CA THR A 287 -14.42 9.54 -11.32
C THR A 287 -14.48 9.62 -9.80
N PHE A 288 -15.68 9.70 -9.22
CA PHE A 288 -15.84 9.67 -7.77
C PHE A 288 -15.29 8.37 -7.17
N ALA A 289 -15.50 7.22 -7.81
CA ALA A 289 -14.92 5.95 -7.38
C ALA A 289 -13.38 5.96 -7.36
N SER A 290 -12.70 6.68 -8.26
CA SER A 290 -11.23 6.78 -8.21
C SER A 290 -10.71 7.59 -7.02
N THR A 291 -11.55 8.44 -6.40
CA THR A 291 -11.20 9.17 -5.17
C THR A 291 -11.07 8.26 -3.94
N MET A 292 -11.55 7.01 -4.02
CA MET A 292 -11.35 6.01 -2.98
C MET A 292 -9.87 5.71 -2.78
N ILE A 293 -9.04 5.84 -3.83
CA ILE A 293 -7.61 5.57 -3.76
C ILE A 293 -6.88 6.48 -2.76
N PRO A 294 -6.87 7.81 -2.96
CA PRO A 294 -6.23 8.71 -2.00
C PRO A 294 -6.92 8.67 -0.63
N THR A 295 -8.22 8.36 -0.56
CA THR A 295 -8.94 8.19 0.71
C THR A 295 -8.35 7.06 1.54
N TYR A 296 -8.11 5.89 0.94
CA TYR A 296 -7.52 4.80 1.70
C TYR A 296 -6.02 5.02 1.98
N HIS A 297 -5.29 5.76 1.14
CA HIS A 297 -3.92 6.19 1.46
C HIS A 297 -3.86 7.05 2.73
N LEU A 298 -4.81 7.97 2.90
CA LEU A 298 -4.96 8.76 4.13
C LEU A 298 -5.21 7.85 5.34
N ILE A 299 -6.18 6.94 5.21
CA ILE A 299 -6.52 5.97 6.27
C ILE A 299 -5.29 5.12 6.63
N LEU A 300 -4.58 4.58 5.63
CA LEU A 300 -3.38 3.77 5.84
C LEU A 300 -2.28 4.55 6.57
N GLY A 301 -2.06 5.82 6.24
CA GLY A 301 -1.11 6.67 6.94
C GLY A 301 -1.46 6.81 8.42
N ILE A 302 -2.70 7.19 8.73
CA ILE A 302 -3.18 7.38 10.11
C ILE A 302 -3.10 6.07 10.90
N ILE A 303 -3.62 4.99 10.31
CA ILE A 303 -3.66 3.68 10.95
C ILE A 303 -2.25 3.14 11.20
N SER A 304 -1.32 3.32 10.27
CA SER A 304 0.08 2.90 10.45
C SER A 304 0.69 3.53 11.69
N ILE A 305 0.42 4.83 11.93
CA ILE A 305 0.88 5.54 13.13
C ILE A 305 0.26 4.94 14.40
N ILE A 306 -1.06 4.76 14.41
CA ILE A 306 -1.80 4.24 15.58
C ILE A 306 -1.32 2.85 15.97
N VAL A 307 -1.26 1.94 14.99
CA VAL A 307 -0.90 0.53 15.22
C VAL A 307 0.55 0.42 15.66
N PHE A 308 1.45 1.16 15.02
CA PHE A 308 2.86 1.16 15.38
C PHE A 308 3.08 1.69 16.80
N ASN A 309 2.43 2.79 17.19
CA ASN A 309 2.52 3.32 18.55
C ASN A 309 2.00 2.30 19.58
N ARG A 310 0.90 1.61 19.28
CA ARG A 310 0.34 0.56 20.15
C ARG A 310 1.25 -0.65 20.31
N ILE A 311 1.97 -1.04 19.26
CA ILE A 311 2.97 -2.11 19.34
C ILE A 311 4.17 -1.65 20.19
N LYS A 312 4.61 -0.39 20.00
CA LYS A 312 5.73 0.17 20.75
C LYS A 312 5.41 0.32 22.24
N SER A 313 4.21 0.78 22.62
CA SER A 313 3.81 0.93 24.02
C SER A 313 3.78 -0.42 24.75
N LYS A 314 3.19 -1.45 24.12
CA LYS A 314 3.18 -2.82 24.64
C LYS A 314 4.58 -3.40 24.81
N LYS A 315 5.53 -3.04 23.94
CA LYS A 315 6.93 -3.41 24.12
C LYS A 315 7.51 -2.77 25.38
N SER A 316 7.24 -1.49 25.64
CA SER A 316 7.76 -0.81 26.85
C SER A 316 7.17 -1.34 28.16
N GLU A 317 5.89 -1.75 28.15
CA GLU A 317 5.23 -2.34 29.32
C GLU A 317 5.74 -3.77 29.62
N GLY A 318 6.16 -4.52 28.59
CA GLY A 318 6.71 -5.87 28.73
C GLY A 318 8.23 -5.96 28.91
N THR A 319 8.96 -4.85 28.76
CA THR A 319 10.42 -4.78 28.97
C THR A 319 10.74 -4.37 30.40
N THR A 320 10.42 -5.22 31.37
CA THR A 320 11.05 -5.18 32.71
C THR A 320 12.50 -5.65 32.68
N ILE A 321 13.00 -6.09 31.51
CA ILE A 321 14.37 -6.53 31.32
C ILE A 321 14.98 -5.73 30.16
N GLN A 322 15.35 -4.48 30.44
CA GLN A 322 16.46 -3.87 29.73
C GLN A 322 17.72 -4.51 30.30
N MET A 323 18.28 -5.54 29.64
CA MET A 323 19.66 -5.95 29.90
C MET A 323 20.58 -4.84 29.35
N SER A 324 20.69 -3.74 30.09
CA SER A 324 21.88 -2.92 30.04
C SER A 324 23.02 -3.83 30.50
N SER A 325 24.08 -3.97 29.71
CA SER A 325 25.28 -4.75 30.06
C SER A 325 26.42 -3.87 30.58
N THR A 326 26.21 -2.55 30.65
CA THR A 326 27.23 -1.56 30.96
C THR A 326 26.68 -0.46 31.88
N GLY A 327 27.51 -0.01 32.82
CA GLY A 327 27.12 0.98 33.84
C GLY A 327 26.33 0.39 35.00
N ASN A 328 25.88 1.25 35.93
CA ASN A 328 25.17 0.84 37.15
C ASN A 328 23.92 -0.01 36.89
N SER A 329 23.18 0.29 35.82
CA SER A 329 22.00 -0.49 35.44
C SER A 329 22.34 -1.90 34.98
N GLY A 330 23.54 -2.11 34.42
CA GLY A 330 24.01 -3.45 34.08
C GLY A 330 24.49 -4.25 35.28
N ALA A 331 25.22 -3.63 36.20
CA ALA A 331 25.60 -4.26 37.47
C ALA A 331 24.36 -4.75 38.24
N ASN A 332 23.32 -3.92 38.33
CA ASN A 332 22.09 -4.28 39.04
C ASN A 332 21.32 -5.45 38.38
N ASN A 333 21.39 -5.59 37.04
CA ASN A 333 20.82 -6.73 36.33
C ASN A 333 21.60 -8.03 36.60
N TYR A 334 22.93 -7.96 36.65
CA TYR A 334 23.76 -9.10 37.01
C TYR A 334 23.53 -9.51 38.46
N ASP A 335 23.44 -8.55 39.38
CA ASP A 335 23.16 -8.80 40.78
C ASP A 335 21.80 -9.47 40.96
N GLN A 336 20.74 -8.98 40.32
CA GLN A 336 19.43 -9.62 40.36
C GLN A 336 19.43 -11.03 39.75
N ALA A 337 20.17 -11.25 38.65
CA ALA A 337 20.29 -12.57 38.05
C ALA A 337 21.02 -13.54 38.99
N ILE A 338 22.14 -13.13 39.58
CA ILE A 338 22.91 -13.93 40.56
C ILE A 338 22.05 -14.23 41.79
N PHE A 339 21.35 -13.23 42.34
CA PHE A 339 20.47 -13.41 43.50
C PHE A 339 19.32 -14.37 43.22
N SER A 340 18.75 -14.31 42.01
CA SER A 340 17.67 -15.21 41.61
C SER A 340 18.14 -16.67 41.46
N ILE A 341 19.36 -16.88 40.96
CA ILE A 341 19.99 -18.20 40.87
C ILE A 341 20.28 -18.71 42.28
N TRP A 342 20.81 -17.85 43.15
CA TRP A 342 21.15 -18.23 44.51
C TRP A 342 19.91 -18.66 45.31
N ASN A 343 18.85 -17.84 45.29
CA ASN A 343 17.58 -18.17 45.93
C ASN A 343 16.90 -19.41 45.34
N SER A 344 17.13 -19.72 44.05
CA SER A 344 16.59 -20.95 43.45
C SER A 344 17.30 -22.21 43.93
N HIS A 345 18.58 -22.11 44.33
CA HIS A 345 19.36 -23.22 44.89
C HIS A 345 19.19 -23.34 46.41
N SER A 346 18.94 -22.23 47.12
CA SER A 346 18.69 -22.23 48.57
C SER A 346 17.39 -22.94 48.96
N ASN A 347 16.39 -23.00 48.07
CA ASN A 347 15.10 -23.64 48.34
C ASN A 347 15.09 -25.17 48.09
N VAL A 348 16.22 -25.78 47.72
CA VAL A 348 16.34 -27.23 47.47
C VAL A 348 16.96 -27.99 48.66
N VAL A 349 17.31 -27.29 49.76
CA VAL A 349 17.74 -27.94 51.00
C VAL A 349 16.74 -27.62 52.11
N VAL A 350 15.64 -28.36 52.13
CA VAL A 350 14.89 -28.61 53.37
C VAL A 350 14.91 -30.12 53.56
N ILE A 351 15.64 -30.53 54.59
CA ILE A 351 15.80 -31.90 55.10
C ILE A 351 14.44 -32.44 55.55
#